data_AF-A0ABD5DTB8-F1
#
_entry.id   AF-A0ABD5DTB8-F1
#
_cell.length_a   1.000
_cell.length_b   1.000
_cell.length_c   1.000
_cell.angle_alpha   90.00
_cell.angle_beta   90.00
_cell.angle_gamma   90.00
#
_symmetry.space_group_name_H-M   'P 1'
#
loop_
_entity.id
_entity.type
_entity.pdbx_description
1 polymer ?
#
loop_
_entity_poly.entity_id
_entity_poly.type
_entity_poly.pdbx_seq_one_letter_code
_entity_poly.pdbx_strand_id
1 'polypeptide(L)'
;VSLTQGSRDVALPSLFNGQWVVGHSDSFSATITTMQLVIWVVTFIAMLALTLFIRYSRMGRACRACAEDLKMASLLGINTDRVIALTFVIGAAMAAVAGVLLGQFYGVINPYIGFMAGMKAFTAAVLGGIGSIPG
;
A
#
# COMPACT_ATOMS: atom_id res chain seq x y z
N VAL A 1 36.76 -0.79 9.36
CA VAL A 1 35.60 -0.90 10.26
C VAL A 1 34.73 0.33 10.06
N SER A 2 33.79 0.25 9.11
CA SER A 2 32.78 1.29 8.85
C SER A 2 31.46 0.82 9.46
N LEU A 3 31.47 0.55 10.77
CA LEU A 3 30.33 -0.03 11.49
C LEU A 3 29.44 1.03 12.16
N THR A 4 29.73 2.32 11.93
CA THR A 4 29.00 3.44 12.52
C THR A 4 28.66 4.53 11.50
N GLN A 5 28.81 4.25 10.20
CA GLN A 5 28.54 5.24 9.14
C GLN A 5 27.03 5.45 8.96
N GLY A 6 26.49 6.23 9.89
CA GLY A 6 25.45 7.21 9.62
C GLY A 6 24.05 6.64 9.47
N SER A 7 23.30 6.76 10.56
CA SER A 7 21.91 7.27 10.55
C SER A 7 21.81 8.66 9.90
N ARG A 8 22.55 8.90 8.82
CA ARG A 8 22.47 10.14 8.05
C ARG A 8 21.30 9.94 7.13
N ASP A 9 20.24 10.66 7.47
CA ASP A 9 19.10 10.91 6.64
C ASP A 9 19.56 11.18 5.19
N VAL A 10 19.41 10.18 4.33
CA VAL A 10 19.69 10.34 2.90
C VAL A 10 18.49 11.08 2.33
N ALA A 11 18.67 12.39 2.18
CA ALA A 11 17.66 13.27 1.62
C ALA A 11 17.51 12.97 0.12
N LEU A 12 16.42 12.33 -0.27
CA LEU A 12 16.02 12.19 -1.66
C LEU A 12 15.53 13.57 -2.13
N PRO A 13 16.06 14.11 -3.24
CA PRO A 13 15.56 15.36 -3.78
C PRO A 13 14.08 15.19 -4.16
N SER A 14 13.22 16.04 -3.60
CA SER A 14 11.78 16.01 -3.89
C SER A 14 11.54 16.35 -5.36
N LEU A 15 11.28 15.32 -6.17
CA LEU A 15 11.06 15.44 -7.63
C LEU A 15 9.84 16.30 -8.00
N PHE A 16 8.98 16.62 -7.02
CA PHE A 16 7.75 17.39 -7.21
C PHE A 16 7.57 18.46 -6.11
N ASN A 17 8.35 19.55 -6.20
CA ASN A 17 8.14 20.77 -5.40
C ASN A 17 7.08 21.68 -6.05
N GLY A 18 5.83 21.23 -6.06
CA GLY A 18 4.67 22.09 -6.26
C GLY A 18 3.92 22.20 -4.94
N GLN A 19 3.95 23.36 -4.28
CA GLN A 19 3.01 23.67 -3.20
C GLN A 19 1.90 24.53 -3.80
N TRP A 20 0.70 23.97 -3.89
CA TRP A 20 -0.49 24.75 -4.21
C TRP A 20 -1.10 25.20 -2.89
N VAL A 21 -0.95 26.49 -2.59
CA VAL A 21 -1.58 27.14 -1.45
C VAL A 21 -3.04 27.39 -1.83
N VAL A 22 -3.96 26.58 -1.32
CA VAL A 22 -5.39 26.76 -1.55
C VAL A 22 -5.97 27.43 -0.30
N GLY A 23 -5.98 28.76 -0.32
CA GLY A 23 -6.70 29.59 0.65
C GLY A 23 -5.86 30.68 1.30
N HIS A 24 -6.14 31.93 0.95
CA HIS A 24 -5.81 33.10 1.77
C HIS A 24 -7.11 33.63 2.37
N SER A 25 -7.45 33.15 3.55
CA SER A 25 -8.41 33.79 4.45
C SER A 25 -7.78 33.77 5.84
N ASP A 26 -7.53 34.96 6.39
CA ASP A 26 -6.80 35.43 7.59
C ASP A 26 -6.45 34.51 8.79
N SER A 27 -6.80 33.22 8.82
CA SER A 27 -6.45 32.29 9.91
C SER A 27 -6.23 30.82 9.52
N PHE A 28 -6.33 30.42 8.25
CA PHE A 28 -6.07 29.03 7.84
C PHE A 28 -5.48 28.93 6.43
N SER A 29 -4.19 28.62 6.31
CA SER A 29 -3.51 28.32 5.05
C SER A 29 -3.40 26.80 4.85
N ALA A 30 -4.32 26.23 4.08
CA ALA A 30 -4.21 24.84 3.65
C ALA A 30 -3.22 24.77 2.48
N THR A 31 -1.99 24.33 2.77
CA THR A 31 -0.98 24.07 1.74
C THR A 31 -1.10 22.60 1.33
N ILE A 32 -1.51 22.35 0.08
CA ILE A 32 -1.54 20.99 -0.49
C ILE A 32 -0.26 20.80 -1.30
N THR A 33 0.58 19.88 -0.84
CA THR A 33 1.80 19.50 -1.57
C THR A 33 1.42 18.55 -2.71
N THR A 34 1.95 18.75 -3.92
CA THR A 34 1.71 17.88 -5.09
C THR A 34 1.96 16.40 -4.78
N MET A 35 2.93 16.08 -3.91
CA MET A 35 3.18 14.73 -3.41
C MET A 35 1.97 14.09 -2.70
N GLN A 36 1.27 14.84 -1.85
CA GLN A 36 0.10 14.31 -1.16
C GLN A 36 -0.99 13.95 -2.18
N LEU A 37 -1.22 14.84 -3.16
CA LEU A 37 -2.19 14.61 -4.23
C LEU A 37 -1.82 13.34 -5.03
N VAL A 38 -0.55 13.16 -5.38
CA VAL A 38 -0.07 11.94 -6.07
C VAL A 38 -0.34 10.70 -5.23
N ILE A 39 -0.05 10.72 -3.93
CA ILE A 39 -0.31 9.58 -3.04
C ILE A 39 -1.80 9.25 -3.03
N TRP A 40 -2.67 10.24 -2.84
CA TRP A 40 -4.13 10.03 -2.86
C TRP A 40 -4.62 9.45 -4.18
N VAL A 41 -4.13 9.94 -5.31
CA VAL A 41 -4.51 9.44 -6.64
C VAL A 41 -4.02 8.01 -6.84
N VAL A 42 -2.77 7.71 -6.51
CA VAL A 42 -2.20 6.37 -6.71
C VAL A 42 -2.85 5.36 -5.76
N THR A 43 -3.10 5.70 -4.49
CA THR A 43 -3.78 4.80 -3.55
C THR A 43 -5.22 4.54 -3.98
N PHE A 44 -5.94 5.56 -4.45
CA PHE A 44 -7.30 5.39 -4.94
C PHE A 44 -7.35 4.50 -6.19
N ILE A 45 -6.45 4.72 -7.15
CA ILE A 45 -6.34 3.87 -8.35
C ILE A 45 -5.98 2.44 -7.96
N ALA A 46 -5.01 2.24 -7.07
CA ALA A 46 -4.57 0.92 -6.64
C ALA A 46 -5.69 0.16 -5.91
N MET A 47 -6.43 0.83 -5.03
CA MET A 47 -7.59 0.28 -4.34
C MET A 47 -8.68 -0.12 -5.34
N LEU A 48 -9.04 0.77 -6.26
CA LEU A 48 -10.07 0.53 -7.27
C LEU A 48 -9.67 -0.62 -8.21
N ALA A 49 -8.42 -0.66 -8.65
CA ALA A 49 -7.87 -1.74 -9.48
C ALA A 49 -7.92 -3.09 -8.75
N LEU A 50 -7.51 -3.14 -7.48
CA LEU A 50 -7.56 -4.36 -6.68
C LEU A 50 -9.01 -4.83 -6.48
N THR A 51 -9.94 -3.93 -6.14
CA THR A 51 -11.35 -4.26 -5.94
C THR A 51 -11.99 -4.79 -7.23
N LEU A 52 -11.74 -4.15 -8.38
CA LEU A 52 -12.21 -4.63 -9.68
C LEU A 52 -11.62 -6.00 -10.02
N PHE A 53 -10.32 -6.18 -9.80
CA PHE A 53 -9.64 -7.45 -10.03
C PHE A 53 -10.27 -8.58 -9.19
N ILE A 54 -10.49 -8.36 -7.89
CA ILE A 54 -11.09 -9.37 -7.00
C ILE A 54 -12.57 -9.63 -7.35
N ARG A 55 -13.34 -8.59 -7.70
CA ARG A 55 -14.79 -8.71 -7.94
C ARG A 55 -15.12 -9.34 -9.29
N TYR A 56 -14.39 -8.97 -10.35
CA TYR A 56 -14.70 -9.40 -11.73
C TYR A 56 -13.85 -10.57 -12.23
N SER A 57 -12.63 -10.78 -11.70
CA SER A 57 -11.77 -11.87 -12.19
C SER A 57 -12.25 -13.25 -11.73
N ARG A 58 -12.11 -14.26 -12.60
CA ARG A 58 -12.30 -15.68 -12.25
C ARG A 58 -11.39 -16.09 -11.09
N MET A 59 -10.19 -15.52 -11.03
CA MET A 59 -9.22 -15.77 -9.94
C MET A 59 -9.69 -15.19 -8.60
N GLY A 60 -10.39 -14.04 -8.61
CA GLY A 60 -10.95 -13.45 -7.40
C GLY A 60 -12.10 -14.26 -6.79
N ARG A 61 -12.84 -15.00 -7.62
CA ARG A 61 -13.82 -16.00 -7.14
C ARG A 61 -13.13 -17.22 -6.52
N ALA A 62 -12.06 -17.71 -7.14
CA ALA A 62 -11.26 -18.81 -6.60
C ALA A 62 -10.62 -18.44 -5.26
N CYS A 63 -10.13 -17.21 -5.11
CA CYS A 63 -9.59 -16.69 -3.84
C CYS A 63 -10.62 -16.73 -2.71
N ARG A 64 -11.87 -16.32 -2.98
CA ARG A 64 -12.96 -16.38 -1.98
C ARG A 64 -13.36 -17.81 -1.63
N ALA A 65 -13.37 -18.72 -2.60
CA ALA A 65 -13.63 -20.15 -2.33
C ALA A 65 -12.52 -20.78 -1.47
N CYS A 66 -11.26 -20.41 -1.72
CA CYS A 66 -10.12 -20.89 -0.91
C CYS A 66 -10.11 -20.28 0.51
N ALA A 67 -10.67 -19.08 0.69
CA ALA A 67 -10.77 -18.44 2.00
C ALA A 67 -11.79 -19.14 2.92
N GLU A 68 -12.78 -19.83 2.36
CA GLU A 68 -13.76 -20.62 3.12
C GLU A 68 -13.17 -21.99 3.51
N ASP A 69 -12.70 -22.77 2.52
CA ASP A 69 -12.03 -24.05 2.77
C ASP A 69 -11.09 -24.42 1.61
N LEU A 70 -9.78 -24.39 1.87
CA LEU A 70 -8.76 -24.77 0.90
C LEU A 70 -8.87 -26.24 0.45
N LYS A 71 -9.25 -27.14 1.35
CA LYS A 71 -9.33 -28.58 1.06
C LYS A 71 -10.54 -28.90 0.20
N MET A 72 -11.67 -28.25 0.44
CA MET A 72 -12.84 -28.39 -0.42
C MET A 72 -12.63 -27.73 -1.79
N ALA A 73 -11.96 -26.56 -1.84
CA ALA A 73 -11.64 -25.90 -3.10
C ALA A 73 -10.78 -26.76 -4.03
N SER A 74 -9.79 -27.49 -3.50
CA SER A 74 -8.94 -28.38 -4.31
C SER A 74 -9.69 -29.61 -4.84
N LEU A 75 -10.65 -30.14 -4.07
CA LEU A 75 -11.55 -31.23 -4.51
C LEU A 75 -12.49 -30.80 -5.64
N LEU A 76 -12.82 -29.51 -5.72
CA LEU A 76 -13.63 -28.92 -6.81
C LEU A 76 -12.81 -28.60 -8.08
N GLY A 77 -11.55 -29.02 -8.14
CA GLY A 77 -10.66 -28.80 -9.29
C GLY A 77 -10.06 -27.40 -9.37
N ILE A 78 -10.11 -26.61 -8.29
CA ILE A 78 -9.43 -25.32 -8.20
C ILE A 78 -7.96 -25.56 -7.82
N ASN A 79 -7.03 -25.06 -8.64
CA ASN A 79 -5.60 -25.10 -8.33
C ASN A 79 -5.27 -24.11 -7.21
N THR A 80 -5.37 -24.54 -5.95
CA THR A 80 -5.08 -23.73 -4.75
C THR A 80 -3.67 -23.15 -4.78
N ASP A 81 -2.66 -23.89 -5.23
CA ASP A 81 -1.28 -23.40 -5.30
C ASP A 81 -1.13 -22.18 -6.21
N ARG A 82 -1.85 -22.15 -7.34
CA ARG A 82 -1.86 -20.98 -8.23
C ARG A 82 -2.57 -19.79 -7.62
N VAL A 83 -3.63 -20.03 -6.84
CA VAL A 83 -4.36 -18.97 -6.15
C VAL A 83 -3.47 -18.34 -5.08
N ILE A 84 -2.78 -19.16 -4.27
CA ILE A 84 -1.85 -18.70 -3.23
C ILE A 84 -0.66 -17.96 -3.82
N ALA A 85 -0.04 -18.50 -4.88
CA ALA A 85 1.07 -17.82 -5.54
C ALA A 85 0.65 -16.45 -6.09
N LEU A 86 -0.54 -16.37 -6.70
CA LEU A 86 -1.04 -15.12 -7.26
C LEU A 86 -1.40 -14.09 -6.18
N THR A 87 -2.02 -14.48 -5.06
CA THR A 87 -2.29 -13.55 -3.96
C THR A 87 -0.99 -13.01 -3.35
N PHE A 88 0.04 -13.84 -3.23
CA PHE A 88 1.36 -13.40 -2.78
C PHE A 88 2.01 -12.41 -3.76
N VAL A 89 1.97 -12.69 -5.07
CA VAL A 89 2.51 -11.79 -6.09
C VAL A 89 1.79 -10.44 -6.11
N ILE A 90 0.46 -10.43 -5.99
CA ILE A 90 -0.33 -9.20 -5.92
C ILE A 90 0.03 -8.40 -4.66
N GLY A 91 0.13 -9.07 -3.51
CA GLY A 91 0.55 -8.44 -2.26
C GLY A 91 1.95 -7.82 -2.35
N ALA A 92 2.91 -8.55 -2.92
CA ALA A 92 4.28 -8.06 -3.13
C ALA A 92 4.32 -6.84 -4.08
N ALA A 93 3.53 -6.88 -5.17
CA ALA A 93 3.42 -5.75 -6.10
C ALA A 93 2.84 -4.50 -5.42
N MET A 94 1.79 -4.65 -4.63
CA MET A 94 1.22 -3.53 -3.87
C MET A 94 2.18 -3.00 -2.80
N ALA A 95 2.90 -3.88 -2.11
CA ALA A 95 3.91 -3.50 -1.13
C ALA A 95 5.07 -2.71 -1.77
N ALA A 96 5.50 -3.10 -2.97
CA ALA A 96 6.54 -2.38 -3.72
C ALA A 96 6.07 -0.97 -4.09
N VAL A 97 4.84 -0.83 -4.61
CA VAL A 97 4.25 0.48 -4.94
C VAL A 97 4.13 1.37 -3.70
N ALA A 98 3.62 0.82 -2.59
CA ALA A 98 3.51 1.54 -1.33
C ALA A 98 4.88 1.97 -0.78
N GLY A 99 5.88 1.10 -0.84
CA GLY A 99 7.24 1.40 -0.39
C GLY A 99 7.90 2.54 -1.16
N VAL A 100 7.76 2.54 -2.49
CA VAL A 100 8.28 3.63 -3.35
C VAL A 100 7.59 4.96 -3.04
N LEU A 101 6.26 4.96 -2.89
CA LEU A 101 5.50 6.16 -2.52
C LEU A 101 5.92 6.70 -1.15
N LEU A 102 6.12 5.82 -0.17
CA LEU A 102 6.48 6.20 1.19
C LEU A 102 7.91 6.75 1.25
N GLY A 103 8.86 6.13 0.54
CA GLY A 103 10.23 6.65 0.39
C GLY A 103 10.25 8.04 -0.25
N GLN A 104 9.42 8.24 -1.28
CA GLN A 104 9.30 9.52 -1.98
C GLN A 104 8.59 10.60 -1.15
N PHE A 105 7.65 10.23 -0.29
CA PHE A 105 6.95 11.16 0.61
C PHE A 105 7.83 11.66 1.75
N TYR A 106 8.53 10.75 2.43
CA TYR A 106 9.36 11.12 3.57
C TYR A 106 10.66 11.80 3.16
N GLY A 107 11.12 11.58 1.91
CA GLY A 107 12.28 12.27 1.34
C GLY A 107 13.59 12.02 2.10
N VAL A 108 13.57 11.14 3.10
CA VAL A 108 14.64 10.84 4.04
C VAL A 108 14.56 9.36 4.36
N ILE A 109 15.62 8.61 4.05
CA ILE A 109 15.68 7.18 4.38
C ILE A 109 16.40 7.02 5.72
N ASN A 110 15.63 6.65 6.74
CA ASN A 110 16.12 6.25 8.05
C ASN A 110 15.72 4.78 8.31
N PRO A 111 16.59 3.92 8.88
CA PRO A 111 16.26 2.51 9.11
C PRO A 111 14.96 2.27 9.90
N TYR A 112 14.53 3.22 10.75
CA TYR A 112 13.32 3.09 11.55
C TYR A 112 12.00 3.35 10.81
N ILE A 113 12.04 3.92 9.59
CA ILE A 113 10.81 4.30 8.85
C ILE A 113 9.94 3.07 8.53
N GLY A 114 10.56 1.93 8.20
CA GLY A 114 9.85 0.71 7.85
C GLY A 114 9.07 0.14 9.04
N PHE A 115 9.67 0.16 10.23
CA PHE A 115 9.02 -0.30 11.46
C PHE A 115 7.85 0.60 11.85
N MET A 116 8.05 1.93 11.83
CA MET A 116 7.01 2.90 12.15
C MET A 116 5.84 2.84 11.16
N ALA A 117 6.14 2.73 9.86
CA ALA A 117 5.14 2.57 8.81
C ALA A 117 4.40 1.24 8.93
N GLY A 118 5.12 0.14 9.21
CA GLY A 118 4.55 -1.18 9.40
C GLY A 118 3.59 -1.24 10.58
N MET A 119 3.97 -0.67 11.72
CA MET A 119 3.10 -0.57 12.90
C MET A 119 1.82 0.21 12.59
N LYS A 120 1.90 1.35 11.89
CA LYS A 120 0.73 2.14 11.48
C LYS A 120 -0.15 1.42 10.46
N ALA A 121 0.46 0.71 9.51
CA ALA A 121 -0.27 -0.02 8.49
C ALA A 121 -1.00 -1.24 9.08
N PHE A 122 -0.35 -1.98 9.98
CA PHE A 122 -0.95 -3.14 10.63
C PHE A 122 -2.13 -2.75 11.53
N THR A 123 -1.98 -1.70 12.34
CA THR A 123 -3.09 -1.21 13.19
C THR A 123 -4.27 -0.74 12.34
N ALA A 124 -4.01 -0.04 11.22
CA ALA A 124 -5.04 0.35 10.27
C ALA A 124 -5.73 -0.86 9.61
N ALA A 125 -4.96 -1.91 9.25
CA ALA A 125 -5.52 -3.13 8.65
C ALA A 125 -6.37 -3.94 9.64
N VAL A 126 -5.95 -4.01 10.92
CA VAL A 126 -6.73 -4.66 11.98
C VAL A 126 -8.02 -3.88 12.27
N LEU A 127 -7.94 -2.55 12.38
CA LEU A 127 -9.12 -1.69 12.52
C LEU A 127 -10.07 -1.80 11.33
N GLY A 128 -9.52 -1.95 10.12
CA GLY A 128 -10.26 -2.09 8.87
C GLY A 128 -10.74 -3.50 8.54
N GLY A 129 -10.59 -4.47 9.45
CA GLY A 129 -11.10 -5.84 9.27
C GLY A 129 -10.28 -6.70 8.30
N ILE A 130 -9.35 -7.51 8.82
CA ILE A 130 -8.51 -8.45 8.03
C ILE A 130 -9.28 -9.56 7.28
N GLY A 131 -10.60 -9.68 7.49
CA GLY A 131 -11.45 -10.73 6.92
C GLY A 131 -12.53 -10.25 5.95
N SER A 132 -12.71 -8.94 5.78
CA SER A 132 -13.85 -8.35 5.07
C SER A 132 -13.38 -7.44 3.93
N ILE A 133 -13.65 -7.87 2.69
CA ILE A 133 -13.30 -7.14 1.46
C ILE A 133 -13.87 -5.69 1.41
N PRO A 134 -15.02 -5.37 2.06
CA PRO A 134 -15.51 -3.99 2.16
C PRO A 134 -15.06 -3.23 3.43
N GLY A 135 -14.39 -3.89 4.39
CA GLY A 135 -14.20 -3.40 5.76
C GLY A 135 -14.85 -4.33 6.78
#